data_AF-A0A940SCY0-F1
#
_entry.id   AF-A0A940SCY0-F1
#
_cell.length_a   1.000
_cell.length_b   1.000
_cell.length_c   1.000
_cell.angle_alpha   90.00
_cell.angle_beta   90.00
_cell.angle_gamma   90.00
#
_symmetry.space_group_name_H-M   'P 1'
#
loop_
_entity.id
_entity.type
_entity.pdbx_description
1 polymer ?
#
loop_
_entity_poly.entity_id
_entity_poly.type
_entity_poly.pdbx_seq_one_letter_code
_entity_poly.pdbx_strand_id
1 'polypeptide(L)'
;MRELISSSLADAGFRVNATTVKTACHLTAMKADAIVVAINSPKSTRVDLIEMLRKQFPSSTLVAISGYFPASTPARGALAAELGVDRTLPKPLRMDRLIDVVTELTGAAQDCP
;
A
#
# COMPACT_ATOMS: atom_id res chain seq x y z
N MET A 1 14.76 1.39 4.93
CA MET A 1 13.49 0.63 4.84
C MET A 1 12.81 0.81 3.49
N ARG A 2 12.59 2.04 3.01
CA ARG A 2 11.97 2.28 1.70
C ARG A 2 12.74 1.65 0.52
N GLU A 3 14.07 1.77 0.52
CA GLU A 3 14.93 1.17 -0.52
C GLU A 3 14.89 -0.37 -0.54
N LEU A 4 14.70 -1.00 0.63
CA LEU A 4 14.55 -2.46 0.71
C LEU A 4 13.20 -2.89 0.12
N ILE A 5 12.14 -2.15 0.43
CA ILE A 5 10.81 -2.40 -0.13
C ILE A 5 10.83 -2.25 -1.65
N SER A 6 11.44 -1.18 -2.16
CA SER A 6 11.52 -0.95 -3.60
C SER A 6 12.38 -1.99 -4.29
N SER A 7 13.51 -2.37 -3.70
CA SER A 7 14.38 -3.41 -4.27
C SER A 7 13.68 -4.77 -4.29
N SER A 8 13.04 -5.20 -3.20
CA SER A 8 12.33 -6.49 -3.15
C SER A 8 11.13 -6.56 -4.11
N LEU A 9 10.37 -5.47 -4.24
CA LEU A 9 9.26 -5.43 -5.19
C LEU A 9 9.76 -5.35 -6.64
N ALA A 10 10.85 -4.64 -6.91
CA ALA A 10 11.47 -4.61 -8.24
C ALA A 10 12.05 -5.98 -8.63
N ASP A 11 12.67 -6.69 -7.67
CA ASP A 11 13.17 -8.06 -7.85
C ASP A 11 12.03 -9.04 -8.13
N ALA A 12 10.87 -8.84 -7.51
CA ALA A 12 9.64 -9.57 -7.82
C ALA A 12 9.00 -9.18 -9.17
N GLY A 13 9.61 -8.28 -9.95
CA GLY A 13 9.16 -7.88 -11.29
C GLY A 13 8.16 -6.72 -11.32
N PHE A 14 7.87 -6.08 -10.18
CA PHE A 14 6.96 -4.94 -10.13
C PHE A 14 7.67 -3.62 -10.47
N ARG A 15 6.99 -2.73 -11.18
CA ARG A 15 7.46 -1.34 -11.35
C ARG A 15 7.16 -0.53 -10.10
N VAL A 16 8.17 -0.29 -9.28
CA VAL A 16 8.03 0.45 -8.02
C VAL A 16 8.40 1.92 -8.21
N ASN A 17 7.48 2.82 -7.87
CA ASN A 17 7.76 4.24 -7.74
C ASN A 17 7.70 4.67 -6.28
N ALA A 18 8.86 4.71 -5.62
CA ALA A 18 8.98 5.14 -4.24
C ALA A 18 8.97 6.68 -4.17
N THR A 19 7.83 7.26 -3.81
CA THR A 19 7.65 8.71 -3.69
C THR A 19 7.23 9.14 -2.29
N THR A 20 7.22 10.45 -2.03
CA THR A 20 6.67 11.03 -0.79
C THR A 20 5.27 11.57 -1.07
N VAL A 21 4.39 11.62 -0.06
CA VAL A 21 3.01 12.14 -0.19
C VAL A 21 2.95 13.50 -0.90
N LYS A 22 3.89 14.41 -0.59
CA LYS A 22 4.00 15.73 -1.25
C LYS A 22 4.25 15.64 -2.76
N THR A 23 5.05 14.68 -3.18
CA THR A 23 5.41 14.48 -4.59
C THR A 23 4.41 13.57 -5.30
N ALA A 24 3.68 12.72 -4.56
CA ALA A 24 2.57 11.92 -5.08
C ALA A 24 1.46 12.79 -5.68
N CYS A 25 1.24 14.00 -5.15
CA CYS A 25 0.32 14.97 -5.75
C CYS A 25 0.70 15.41 -7.17
N HIS A 26 1.98 15.25 -7.54
CA HIS A 26 2.46 15.54 -8.89
C HIS A 26 2.39 14.32 -9.81
N LEU A 27 2.08 13.14 -9.29
CA LEU A 27 2.00 11.87 -10.03
C LEU A 27 0.58 11.53 -10.48
N THR A 28 -0.37 12.46 -10.40
CA THR A 28 -1.78 12.29 -10.82
C THR A 28 -1.94 11.80 -12.27
N ALA A 29 -0.93 11.97 -13.13
CA ALA A 29 -0.91 11.45 -14.50
C ALA A 29 -0.47 9.97 -14.61
N MET A 30 0.08 9.38 -13.55
CA MET A 30 0.54 7.98 -13.57
C MET A 30 -0.58 7.04 -13.12
N LYS A 31 -0.91 6.06 -13.96
CA LYS A 31 -1.70 4.90 -13.53
C LYS A 31 -0.82 4.04 -12.63
N ALA A 32 -1.28 3.82 -11.40
CA ALA A 32 -0.73 2.82 -10.49
C ALA A 32 -1.81 1.77 -10.21
N ASP A 33 -1.48 0.49 -10.27
CA ASP A 33 -2.44 -0.56 -9.94
C ASP A 33 -2.58 -0.72 -8.42
N ALA A 34 -1.48 -0.55 -7.68
CA ALA A 34 -1.47 -0.58 -6.22
C ALA A 34 -0.64 0.57 -5.64
N ILE A 35 -1.13 1.14 -4.53
CA ILE A 35 -0.49 2.21 -3.79
C ILE A 35 -0.28 1.74 -2.36
N VAL A 36 0.98 1.68 -1.97
CA VAL A 36 1.38 1.30 -0.61
C VAL A 36 1.78 2.54 0.16
N VAL A 37 1.07 2.84 1.24
CA VAL A 37 1.31 4.01 2.07
C VAL A 37 1.68 3.62 3.50
N ALA A 38 2.85 4.06 3.96
CA ALA A 38 3.26 3.87 5.34
C ALA A 38 2.76 5.03 6.20
N ILE A 39 1.92 4.71 7.19
CA ILE A 39 1.36 5.67 8.13
C ILE A 39 1.90 5.42 9.53
N ASN A 40 2.74 6.35 9.97
CA ASN A 40 3.28 6.40 11.34
C ASN A 40 2.58 7.46 12.21
N SER A 41 1.48 8.05 11.71
CA SER A 41 0.81 9.21 12.29
C SER A 41 -0.52 8.84 12.99
N PRO A 42 -1.02 9.70 13.90
CA PRO A 42 -2.30 9.49 14.61
C PRO A 42 -3.51 9.29 13.67
N LYS A 43 -4.62 8.74 14.21
CA LYS A 43 -5.82 8.36 13.45
C LYS A 43 -6.38 9.47 12.54
N SER A 44 -6.36 10.73 12.97
CA SER A 44 -6.90 11.85 12.21
C SER A 44 -6.14 12.08 10.89
N THR A 45 -4.81 12.18 10.95
CA THR A 45 -3.96 12.36 9.76
C THR A 45 -3.98 11.17 8.81
N ARG A 46 -4.36 9.97 9.30
CA ARG A 46 -4.54 8.78 8.45
C ARG A 46 -5.69 8.97 7.47
N VAL A 47 -6.84 9.41 7.95
CA VAL A 47 -8.07 9.47 7.15
C VAL A 47 -7.92 10.49 6.03
N ASP A 48 -7.46 11.71 6.34
CA ASP A 48 -7.20 12.76 5.34
C ASP A 48 -6.29 12.27 4.21
N LEU A 49 -5.22 11.56 4.57
CA LEU A 49 -4.25 11.06 3.60
C LEU A 49 -4.87 9.97 2.71
N ILE A 50 -5.62 9.04 3.29
CA ILE A 50 -6.30 8.00 2.51
C ILE A 50 -7.36 8.59 1.59
N GLU A 51 -8.17 9.54 2.07
CA GLU A 51 -9.17 10.22 1.24
C GLU A 51 -8.52 10.98 0.07
N MET A 52 -7.42 11.68 0.34
CA MET A 52 -6.64 12.37 -0.68
C MET A 52 -6.07 11.39 -1.71
N LEU A 53 -5.56 10.23 -1.29
CA LEU A 53 -5.06 9.20 -2.20
C LEU A 53 -6.19 8.55 -3.01
N ARG A 54 -7.33 8.22 -2.39
CA ARG A 54 -8.50 7.68 -3.09
C ARG A 54 -9.07 8.64 -4.12
N LYS A 55 -9.11 9.95 -3.82
CA LYS A 55 -9.54 10.97 -4.79
C LYS A 55 -8.59 11.07 -5.99
N GLN A 56 -7.28 10.96 -5.76
CA GLN A 56 -6.29 11.04 -6.83
C GLN A 56 -6.19 9.75 -7.65
N PHE A 57 -6.41 8.62 -6.99
CA PHE A 57 -6.24 7.28 -7.55
C PHE A 57 -7.47 6.41 -7.27
N PRO A 58 -8.64 6.75 -7.86
CA PRO A 58 -9.89 6.05 -7.57
C PRO A 58 -9.91 4.61 -8.08
N SER A 59 -9.14 4.32 -9.13
CA SER A 59 -9.05 2.98 -9.74
C SER A 59 -7.92 2.13 -9.18
N SER A 60 -7.09 2.67 -8.29
CA SER A 60 -5.93 1.97 -7.73
C SER A 60 -6.29 1.30 -6.41
N THR A 61 -5.67 0.16 -6.14
CA THR A 61 -5.81 -0.51 -4.85
C THR A 61 -4.96 0.18 -3.79
N LEU A 62 -5.54 0.46 -2.62
CA LEU A 62 -4.88 1.20 -1.55
C LEU A 62 -4.50 0.27 -0.39
N VAL A 63 -3.20 0.23 -0.05
CA VAL A 63 -2.64 -0.58 1.03
C VAL A 63 -1.99 0.32 2.07
N ALA A 64 -2.52 0.35 3.29
CA ALA A 64 -1.92 1.10 4.39
C ALA A 64 -1.00 0.22 5.24
N ILE A 65 0.18 0.72 5.60
CA ILE A 65 1.12 0.07 6.52
C ILE A 65 1.19 0.90 7.80
N SER A 66 0.93 0.32 8.98
CA SER A 66 1.10 1.04 10.25
C SER A 66 1.61 0.14 11.36
N GLY A 67 2.48 0.66 12.23
CA GLY A 67 2.89 -0.04 13.44
C GLY A 67 1.84 -0.04 14.56
N TYR A 68 0.78 0.76 14.41
CA TYR A 68 -0.36 0.78 15.33
C TYR A 68 -1.45 -0.22 14.94
N PHE A 69 -1.30 -0.93 13.81
CA PHE A 69 -2.27 -1.95 13.43
C PHE A 69 -2.06 -3.21 14.26
N PRO A 70 -3.15 -3.88 14.68
CA PRO A 70 -3.04 -5.14 15.40
C PRO A 70 -2.27 -6.14 14.54
N ALA A 71 -1.33 -6.88 15.15
CA ALA A 71 -0.48 -7.86 14.46
C ALA A 71 -1.26 -9.06 13.89
N SER A 72 -2.56 -9.14 14.18
CA SER A 72 -3.48 -10.17 13.71
C SER A 72 -3.80 -10.00 12.22
N THR A 73 -2.86 -10.40 11.36
CA THR A 73 -3.06 -10.67 9.91
C THR A 73 -3.38 -9.42 9.06
N PRO A 74 -3.11 -9.40 7.74
CA PRO A 74 -3.56 -8.29 6.90
C PRO A 74 -5.08 -8.15 7.00
N ALA A 75 -5.56 -7.14 7.73
CA ALA A 75 -6.99 -6.99 7.93
C ALA A 75 -7.60 -6.48 6.63
N ARG A 76 -8.37 -7.34 5.96
CA ARG A 76 -9.35 -6.99 4.90
C ARG A 76 -10.66 -6.46 5.47
N GLY A 77 -10.80 -6.52 6.80
CA GLY A 77 -12.08 -6.38 7.50
C GLY A 77 -12.36 -4.95 7.97
N ALA A 78 -12.98 -4.83 9.15
CA ALA A 78 -13.48 -3.57 9.71
C ALA A 78 -12.45 -2.43 9.68
N LEU A 79 -11.18 -2.70 10.01
CA LEU A 79 -10.14 -1.66 10.03
C LEU A 79 -9.83 -1.09 8.64
N ALA A 80 -9.82 -1.93 7.60
CA ALA A 80 -9.58 -1.47 6.23
C ALA A 80 -10.78 -0.67 5.71
N ALA A 81 -11.99 -1.14 5.98
CA ALA A 81 -13.24 -0.44 5.67
C ALA A 81 -13.36 0.90 6.41
N GLU A 82 -13.04 0.95 7.71
CA GLU A 82 -13.04 2.18 8.52
C GLU A 82 -12.03 3.22 7.99
N LEU A 83 -10.93 2.76 7.40
CA LEU A 83 -9.90 3.64 6.86
C LEU A 83 -10.11 3.98 5.37
N GLY A 84 -11.00 3.28 4.66
CA GLY A 84 -11.20 3.46 3.21
C GLY A 84 -10.10 2.82 2.33
N VAL A 85 -9.35 1.87 2.89
CA VAL A 85 -8.28 1.13 2.19
C VAL A 85 -8.74 -0.27 1.83
N ASP A 86 -8.12 -0.89 0.83
CA ASP A 86 -8.40 -2.29 0.48
C ASP A 86 -7.70 -3.26 1.43
N ARG A 87 -6.50 -2.90 1.91
CA ARG A 87 -5.70 -3.72 2.82
C ARG A 87 -4.95 -2.88 3.85
N THR A 88 -4.76 -3.47 5.03
CA THR A 88 -3.86 -2.94 6.06
C THR A 88 -2.77 -3.95 6.38
N LEU A 89 -1.55 -3.46 6.60
CA LEU A 89 -0.38 -4.26 6.93
C LEU A 89 0.24 -3.74 8.24
N PRO A 90 0.31 -4.57 9.30
CA PRO A 90 0.97 -4.17 10.53
C PRO A 90 2.49 -4.12 10.35
N LYS A 91 3.16 -3.25 11.11
CA LYS A 91 4.62 -3.38 11.30
C LYS A 91 4.90 -4.39 12.43
N PRO A 92 5.99 -5.17 12.37
CA PRO A 92 7.05 -5.14 11.35
C PRO A 92 6.59 -5.69 9.99
N LEU A 93 6.87 -4.94 8.93
CA LEU A 93 6.51 -5.30 7.57
C LEU A 93 7.42 -6.45 7.09
N ARG A 94 6.81 -7.57 6.69
CA ARG A 94 7.52 -8.66 6.00
C ARG A 94 7.44 -8.45 4.49
N MET A 95 8.58 -8.50 3.80
CA MET A 95 8.63 -8.28 2.35
C MET A 95 7.83 -9.34 1.59
N ASP A 96 7.92 -10.61 2.01
CA ASP A 96 7.12 -11.70 1.43
C ASP A 96 5.63 -11.39 1.50
N ARG A 97 5.15 -10.84 2.63
CA ARG A 97 3.75 -10.44 2.80
C ARG A 97 3.37 -9.22 2.00
N LEU A 98 4.29 -8.28 1.81
CA LEU A 98 4.03 -7.14 0.94
C LEU A 98 3.88 -7.59 -0.51
N ILE A 99 4.78 -8.46 -0.98
CA ILE A 99 4.73 -9.04 -2.33
C ILE A 99 3.43 -9.81 -2.49
N ASP A 100 3.12 -10.75 -1.60
CA ASP A 100 1.88 -11.55 -1.60
C ASP A 100 0.61 -10.67 -1.70
N VAL A 101 0.53 -9.60 -0.89
CA VAL A 101 -0.59 -8.65 -0.93
C VAL A 101 -0.63 -7.85 -2.23
N VAL A 102 0.50 -7.33 -2.70
CA VAL A 102 0.53 -6.56 -3.95
C VAL A 102 0.19 -7.45 -5.15
N THR A 103 0.70 -8.68 -5.20
CA THR A 103 0.37 -9.70 -6.19
C THR A 103 -1.12 -10.02 -6.19
N GLU A 104 -1.71 -10.30 -5.02
CA GLU A 104 -3.14 -10.60 -4.87
C GLU A 104 -4.01 -9.43 -5.39
N LEU A 105 -3.61 -8.20 -5.06
CA LEU A 105 -4.40 -7.00 -5.37
C LEU A 105 -4.26 -6.52 -6.81
N THR A 106 -3.06 -6.62 -7.39
CA THR A 106 -2.81 -6.26 -8.79
C THR A 106 -3.28 -7.34 -9.75
N GLY A 107 -3.64 -8.53 -9.24
CA GLY A 107 -4.01 -9.67 -10.07
C GLY A 107 -2.87 -10.12 -10.98
N ALA A 108 -1.63 -9.74 -10.66
CA ALA A 108 -0.44 -10.27 -11.28
C ALA A 108 -0.37 -11.76 -10.92
N ALA A 109 -1.08 -12.59 -11.68
CA ALA A 109 -1.00 -14.02 -11.57
C ALA A 109 0.50 -14.37 -11.60
N GLN A 110 1.00 -14.92 -10.51
CA GLN A 110 2.23 -15.69 -10.58
C GLN A 110 1.89 -16.92 -11.40
N ASP A 111 1.93 -16.75 -12.72
CA ASP A 111 2.05 -17.85 -13.68
C ASP A 111 3.46 -18.39 -13.46
N CYS A 112 3.54 -19.43 -12.62
CA CYS A 112 4.71 -20.28 -12.53
C CYS A 112 4.37 -21.53 -13.37
N PRO A 113 5.07 -21.77 -14.50
CA PRO A 113 4.94 -23.01 -15.26
C PRO A 113 5.50 -24.23 -14.50
#